data_AF-A0A060T4R5-F1
#
_entry.id   AF-A0A060T4R5-F1
#
_cell.length_a   1.000
_cell.length_b   1.000
_cell.length_c   1.000
_cell.angle_alpha   90.00
_cell.angle_beta   90.00
_cell.angle_gamma   90.00
#
_symmetry.space_group_name_H-M   'P 1'
#
loop_
_entity.id
_entity.type
_entity.pdbx_description
1 polymer ?
#
loop_
_entity_poly.entity_id
_entity_poly.type
_entity_poly.pdbx_seq_one_letter_code
_entity_poly.pdbx_strand_id
1 'polypeptide(L)'
;MEEVNEIKQKKVSTISEAGSNHSVVTGLAQKLAPEEEYNAQRSRAKANIARAQELKKEAAELEAIRQHTEESLRQAKALESEWMSVESEMYRAIQPFSMPALQSRLESATKESESVGETMAASFLDGNSEDLTQFIRQYRAERAQFHRRREWLERWKEERVSMA
;
A
#
# COMPACT_ATOMS: atom_id res chain seq x y z
N MET A 1 -79.78 -53.19 13.28
CA MET A 1 -79.28 -52.89 11.92
C MET A 1 -80.08 -51.79 11.22
N GLU A 2 -81.35 -51.57 11.57
CA GLU A 2 -82.19 -50.48 11.02
C GLU A 2 -81.69 -49.06 11.34
N GLU A 3 -81.34 -48.75 12.59
CA GLU A 3 -80.88 -47.39 12.96
C GLU A 3 -79.59 -46.98 12.23
N VAL A 4 -78.68 -47.92 11.97
CA VAL A 4 -77.44 -47.65 11.23
C VAL A 4 -77.73 -47.32 9.76
N ASN A 5 -78.74 -47.95 9.17
CA ASN A 5 -79.18 -47.63 7.80
C ASN A 5 -79.90 -46.29 7.74
N GLU A 6 -80.69 -45.95 8.75
CA GLU A 6 -81.40 -44.67 8.84
C GLU A 6 -80.42 -43.49 9.01
N ILE A 7 -79.37 -43.67 9.82
CA ILE A 7 -78.28 -42.68 9.97
C ILE A 7 -77.51 -42.52 8.66
N LYS A 8 -77.25 -43.61 7.93
CA LYS A 8 -76.59 -43.55 6.61
C LYS A 8 -77.45 -42.81 5.59
N GLN A 9 -78.75 -43.08 5.55
CA GLN A 9 -79.68 -42.40 4.64
C GLN A 9 -79.83 -40.91 4.99
N LYS A 10 -79.93 -40.55 6.27
CA LYS A 10 -79.95 -39.15 6.73
C LYS A 10 -78.65 -38.40 6.41
N LYS A 11 -77.50 -39.07 6.45
CA LYS A 11 -76.22 -38.48 6.04
C LYS A 11 -76.15 -38.28 4.53
N VAL A 12 -76.62 -39.25 3.75
CA VAL A 12 -76.63 -39.15 2.27
C VAL A 12 -77.62 -38.07 1.80
N SER A 13 -78.78 -37.93 2.44
CA SER A 13 -79.76 -36.89 2.11
C SER A 13 -79.25 -35.49 2.45
N THR A 14 -78.63 -35.31 3.62
CA THR A 14 -78.05 -34.02 4.03
C THR A 14 -76.86 -33.61 3.16
N ILE A 15 -76.06 -34.58 2.69
CA ILE A 15 -74.98 -34.32 1.72
C ILE A 15 -75.55 -33.95 0.35
N SER A 16 -76.61 -34.62 -0.10
CA SER A 16 -77.30 -34.29 -1.36
C SER A 16 -77.94 -32.90 -1.32
N GLU A 17 -78.57 -32.52 -0.20
CA GLU A 17 -79.14 -31.19 0.00
C GLU A 17 -78.06 -30.10 0.07
N ALA A 18 -76.95 -30.38 0.75
CA ALA A 18 -75.80 -29.47 0.80
C ALA A 18 -75.15 -29.29 -0.60
N GLY A 19 -75.08 -30.36 -1.40
CA GLY A 19 -74.58 -30.31 -2.78
C GLY A 19 -75.53 -29.60 -3.76
N SER A 20 -76.84 -29.66 -3.51
CA SER A 20 -77.85 -28.98 -4.32
C SER A 20 -77.96 -27.48 -3.98
N ASN A 21 -77.51 -27.07 -2.80
CA ASN A 21 -77.45 -25.68 -2.37
C ASN A 21 -76.22 -24.98 -2.95
N HIS A 22 -76.40 -24.41 -4.14
CA HIS A 22 -75.35 -23.67 -4.87
C HIS A 22 -74.63 -22.63 -4.00
N SER A 23 -75.35 -21.93 -3.12
CA SER A 23 -74.78 -20.93 -2.19
C SER A 23 -73.85 -21.51 -1.12
N VAL A 24 -74.09 -22.75 -0.68
CA VAL A 24 -73.24 -23.44 0.30
C VAL A 24 -71.98 -23.95 -0.38
N VAL A 25 -72.10 -24.48 -1.59
CA VAL A 25 -70.96 -24.91 -2.41
C VAL A 25 -70.09 -23.72 -2.81
N THR A 26 -70.67 -22.59 -3.23
CA THR A 26 -69.92 -21.37 -3.57
C THR A 26 -69.31 -20.72 -2.33
N GLY A 27 -70.00 -20.69 -1.19
CA GLY A 27 -69.44 -20.20 0.08
C GLY A 27 -68.28 -21.05 0.61
N LEU A 28 -68.34 -22.37 0.43
CA LEU A 28 -67.20 -23.27 0.69
C LEU A 28 -66.06 -23.05 -0.30
N ALA A 29 -66.35 -22.86 -1.60
CA ALA A 29 -65.35 -22.52 -2.61
C ALA A 29 -64.69 -21.16 -2.35
N GLN A 30 -65.43 -20.17 -1.85
CA GLN A 30 -64.90 -18.87 -1.42
C GLN A 30 -64.03 -18.99 -0.16
N LYS A 31 -64.38 -19.89 0.78
CA LYS A 31 -63.49 -20.24 1.91
C LYS A 31 -62.26 -21.04 1.46
N LEU A 32 -62.40 -21.81 0.37
CA LEU A 32 -61.32 -22.42 -0.40
C LEU A 32 -60.76 -21.46 -1.47
N ALA A 33 -60.76 -20.14 -1.22
CA ALA A 33 -60.01 -19.18 -2.03
C ALA A 33 -58.55 -18.91 -1.58
N PRO A 34 -57.75 -19.87 -1.05
CA PRO A 34 -56.31 -19.64 -0.93
C PRO A 34 -55.61 -19.65 -2.29
N GLU A 35 -56.29 -19.85 -3.44
CA GLU A 35 -55.64 -19.78 -4.75
C GLU A 35 -55.07 -18.40 -5.04
N GLU A 36 -55.78 -17.31 -4.73
CA GLU A 36 -55.27 -15.95 -4.95
C GLU A 36 -54.10 -15.62 -4.02
N GLU A 37 -54.20 -15.98 -2.74
CA GLU A 37 -53.13 -15.80 -1.75
C GLU A 37 -51.91 -16.67 -2.07
N TYR A 38 -52.14 -17.93 -2.47
CA TYR A 38 -51.10 -18.86 -2.92
C TYR A 38 -50.40 -18.35 -4.19
N ASN A 39 -51.17 -17.83 -5.16
CA ASN A 39 -50.61 -17.25 -6.37
C ASN A 39 -49.82 -15.97 -6.08
N ALA A 40 -50.29 -15.13 -5.15
CA ALA A 40 -49.55 -13.96 -4.68
C ALA A 40 -48.28 -14.34 -3.91
N GLN A 41 -48.31 -15.39 -3.10
CA GLN A 41 -47.12 -15.91 -2.42
C GLN A 41 -46.12 -16.50 -3.42
N ARG A 42 -46.61 -17.23 -4.42
CA ARG A 42 -45.80 -17.79 -5.50
C ARG A 42 -45.15 -16.70 -6.36
N SER A 43 -45.85 -15.61 -6.65
CA SER A 43 -45.28 -14.49 -7.40
C SER A 43 -44.20 -13.76 -6.59
N ARG A 44 -44.43 -13.52 -5.29
CA ARG A 44 -43.43 -12.98 -4.35
C ARG A 44 -42.19 -13.88 -4.25
N ALA A 45 -42.38 -15.20 -4.17
CA ALA A 45 -41.28 -16.16 -4.13
C ALA A 45 -40.45 -16.11 -5.43
N LYS A 46 -41.11 -16.04 -6.59
CA LYS A 46 -40.41 -15.87 -7.88
C LYS A 46 -39.62 -14.57 -7.95
N ALA A 47 -40.20 -13.45 -7.51
CA ALA A 47 -39.52 -12.16 -7.47
C ALA A 47 -38.29 -12.19 -6.53
N ASN A 48 -38.41 -12.81 -5.36
CA ASN A 48 -37.29 -12.98 -4.43
C ASN A 48 -36.18 -13.85 -5.03
N ILE A 49 -36.53 -14.92 -5.75
CA ILE A 49 -35.55 -15.77 -6.43
C ILE A 49 -34.82 -14.98 -7.53
N ALA A 50 -35.54 -14.20 -8.34
CA ALA A 50 -34.93 -13.35 -9.36
C ALA A 50 -33.97 -12.32 -8.74
N ARG A 51 -34.40 -11.64 -7.68
CA ARG A 51 -33.56 -10.68 -6.95
C ARG A 51 -32.33 -11.35 -6.31
N ALA A 52 -32.48 -12.55 -5.76
CA ALA A 52 -31.35 -13.30 -5.22
C ALA A 52 -30.34 -13.70 -6.30
N GLN A 53 -30.80 -13.98 -7.53
CA GLN A 53 -29.91 -14.25 -8.67
C GLN A 53 -29.18 -12.99 -9.12
N GLU A 54 -29.83 -11.83 -9.15
CA GLU A 54 -29.21 -10.54 -9.45
C GLU A 54 -28.14 -10.18 -8.41
N LEU A 55 -28.49 -10.25 -7.12
CA LEU A 55 -27.55 -10.00 -6.02
C LEU A 55 -26.35 -10.94 -6.07
N LYS A 56 -26.53 -12.19 -6.50
CA LYS A 56 -25.43 -13.14 -6.66
C LYS A 56 -24.46 -12.73 -7.78
N LYS A 57 -24.97 -12.14 -8.86
CA LYS A 57 -24.12 -11.62 -9.94
C LYS A 57 -23.35 -10.39 -9.49
N GLU A 58 -24.04 -9.43 -8.87
CA GLU A 58 -23.41 -8.21 -8.32
C GLU A 58 -22.35 -8.55 -7.29
N ALA A 59 -22.59 -9.54 -6.42
CA ALA A 59 -21.62 -10.00 -5.44
C ALA A 59 -20.35 -10.59 -6.10
N ALA A 60 -20.50 -11.31 -7.21
CA ALA A 60 -19.35 -11.86 -7.94
C ALA A 60 -18.54 -10.74 -8.63
N GLU A 61 -19.21 -9.74 -9.20
CA GLU A 61 -18.57 -8.56 -9.79
C GLU A 61 -17.82 -7.73 -8.73
N LEU A 62 -18.45 -7.50 -7.58
CA LEU A 62 -17.84 -6.77 -6.47
C LEU A 62 -16.60 -7.49 -5.93
N GLU A 63 -16.64 -8.82 -5.81
CA GLU A 63 -15.50 -9.60 -5.37
C GLU A 63 -14.33 -9.53 -6.37
N ALA A 64 -14.61 -9.54 -7.67
CA ALA A 64 -13.58 -9.36 -8.69
C ALA A 64 -12.92 -7.97 -8.61
N ILE A 65 -13.71 -6.92 -8.42
CA ILE A 65 -13.19 -5.54 -8.23
C ILE A 65 -12.36 -5.44 -6.95
N ARG A 66 -12.82 -6.09 -5.86
CA ARG A 66 -12.09 -6.12 -4.59
C ARG A 66 -10.71 -6.76 -4.76
N GLN A 67 -10.65 -7.93 -5.42
CA GLN A 67 -9.39 -8.63 -5.69
C GLN A 67 -8.43 -7.77 -6.53
N HIS A 68 -8.91 -7.17 -7.61
CA HIS A 68 -8.10 -6.27 -8.44
C HIS A 68 -7.56 -5.07 -7.64
N THR A 69 -8.39 -4.49 -6.76
CA THR A 69 -8.00 -3.36 -5.92
C THR A 69 -6.98 -3.77 -4.86
N GLU A 70 -7.13 -4.95 -4.27
CA GLU A 70 -6.17 -5.52 -3.32
C GLU A 70 -4.81 -5.78 -3.97
N GLU A 71 -4.80 -6.33 -5.19
CA GLU A 71 -3.59 -6.52 -5.99
C GLU A 71 -2.90 -5.18 -6.32
N SER A 72 -3.67 -4.19 -6.77
CA SER A 72 -3.16 -2.85 -7.07
C SER A 72 -2.58 -2.16 -5.83
N LEU A 73 -3.26 -2.27 -4.68
CA LEU A 73 -2.78 -1.74 -3.41
C LEU A 73 -1.49 -2.44 -2.97
N ARG A 74 -1.38 -3.75 -3.18
CA ARG A 74 -0.18 -4.52 -2.87
C ARG A 74 1.00 -4.08 -3.74
N GLN A 75 0.78 -3.86 -5.03
CA GLN A 75 1.80 -3.35 -5.95
C GLN A 75 2.26 -1.93 -5.56
N ALA A 76 1.32 -1.05 -5.24
CA ALA A 76 1.63 0.31 -4.79
C ALA A 76 2.50 0.31 -3.52
N LYS A 77 2.15 -0.53 -2.54
CA LYS A 77 2.95 -0.68 -1.30
C LYS A 77 4.35 -1.26 -1.57
N ALA A 78 4.47 -2.19 -2.52
CA ALA A 78 5.78 -2.72 -2.91
C ALA A 78 6.65 -1.62 -3.53
N LEU A 79 6.10 -0.83 -4.45
CA LEU A 79 6.78 0.31 -5.07
C LEU A 79 7.16 1.39 -4.04
N GLU A 80 6.28 1.67 -3.07
CA GLU A 80 6.59 2.59 -1.97
C GLU A 80 7.80 2.12 -1.16
N SER A 81 7.86 0.84 -0.83
CA SER A 81 9.01 0.27 -0.10
C SER A 81 10.32 0.32 -0.91
N GLU A 82 10.23 0.08 -2.22
CA GLU A 82 11.37 0.19 -3.13
C GLU A 82 11.85 1.64 -3.25
N TRP A 83 10.92 2.58 -3.42
CA TRP A 83 11.22 4.01 -3.49
C TRP A 83 11.91 4.51 -2.23
N MET A 84 11.44 4.13 -1.03
CA MET A 84 12.11 4.48 0.23
C MET A 84 13.56 3.95 0.29
N SER A 85 13.81 2.75 -0.26
CA SER A 85 15.18 2.20 -0.35
C SER A 85 16.05 3.06 -1.25
N VAL A 86 15.60 3.34 -2.47
CA VAL A 86 16.32 4.14 -3.46
C VAL A 86 16.58 5.56 -2.96
N GLU A 87 15.59 6.18 -2.31
CA GLU A 87 15.72 7.50 -1.71
C GLU A 87 16.78 7.52 -0.60
N SER A 88 16.79 6.48 0.25
CA SER A 88 17.82 6.35 1.29
C SER A 88 19.24 6.19 0.72
N GLU A 89 19.37 5.43 -0.37
CA GLU A 89 20.64 5.26 -1.10
C GLU A 89 21.09 6.56 -1.74
N MET A 90 20.17 7.31 -2.34
CA MET A 90 20.44 8.64 -2.89
C MET A 90 20.96 9.59 -1.81
N TYR A 91 20.27 9.70 -0.67
CA TYR A 91 20.73 10.56 0.41
C TYR A 91 22.10 10.14 0.95
N ARG A 92 22.35 8.83 1.07
CA ARG A 92 23.65 8.30 1.47
C ARG A 92 24.75 8.62 0.45
N ALA A 93 24.45 8.58 -0.84
CA ALA A 93 25.38 8.92 -1.91
C ALA A 93 25.67 10.42 -1.98
N ILE A 94 24.69 11.27 -1.66
CA ILE A 94 24.84 12.74 -1.66
C ILE A 94 25.56 13.24 -0.39
N GLN A 95 25.42 12.56 0.75
CA GLN A 95 25.97 13.00 2.04
C GLN A 95 27.46 13.40 2.02
N PRO A 96 28.38 12.68 1.35
CA PRO A 96 29.79 13.06 1.24
C PRO A 96 30.05 14.35 0.44
N PHE A 97 29.11 14.75 -0.41
CA PHE A 97 29.17 15.96 -1.23
C PHE A 97 28.41 17.13 -0.61
N SER A 98 27.85 16.94 0.58
CA SER A 98 27.28 18.04 1.36
C SER A 98 28.37 19.06 1.69
N MET A 99 27.99 20.34 1.72
CA MET A 99 28.87 21.44 2.08
C MET A 99 29.69 21.18 3.37
N PRO A 100 29.09 20.71 4.49
CA PRO A 100 29.86 20.39 5.69
C PRO A 100 30.82 19.19 5.49
N ALA A 101 30.45 18.17 4.72
CA ALA A 101 31.34 17.03 4.45
C ALA A 101 32.55 17.43 3.60
N LEU A 102 32.33 18.26 2.57
CA LEU A 102 33.41 18.80 1.74
C LEU A 102 34.34 19.72 2.54
N GLN A 103 33.80 20.57 3.42
CA GLN A 103 34.58 21.40 4.31
C GLN A 103 35.43 20.55 5.27
N SER A 104 34.81 19.56 5.93
CA SER A 104 35.53 18.64 6.83
C SER A 104 36.64 17.87 6.11
N ARG A 105 36.42 17.48 4.85
CA ARG A 105 37.44 16.86 4.01
C ARG A 105 38.58 17.82 3.68
N LEU A 106 38.29 19.08 3.38
CA LEU A 106 39.31 20.10 3.14
C LEU A 106 40.13 20.39 4.41
N GLU A 107 39.50 20.46 5.57
CA GLU A 107 40.17 20.60 6.87
C GLU A 107 41.12 19.44 7.13
N SER A 108 40.66 18.20 6.93
CA SER A 108 41.47 17.00 7.10
C SER A 108 42.66 16.98 6.14
N ALA A 109 42.44 17.28 4.85
CA ALA A 109 43.51 17.36 3.86
C ALA A 109 44.52 18.48 4.16
N THR A 110 44.08 19.59 4.77
CA THR A 110 44.98 20.67 5.20
C THR A 110 45.89 20.21 6.32
N LYS A 111 45.33 19.52 7.34
CA LYS A 111 46.10 18.93 8.45
C LYS A 111 47.07 17.86 7.96
N GLU A 112 46.65 17.01 7.03
CA GLU A 112 47.51 16.00 6.42
C GLU A 112 48.68 16.64 5.67
N SER A 113 48.44 17.71 4.90
CA SER A 113 49.52 18.44 4.19
C SER A 113 50.54 19.04 5.16
N GLU A 114 50.07 19.54 6.31
CA GLU A 114 50.94 20.04 7.37
C GLU A 114 51.79 18.92 7.96
N SER A 115 51.16 17.80 8.34
CA SER A 115 51.83 16.61 8.87
C SER A 115 52.85 16.02 7.89
N VAL A 116 52.55 15.97 6.59
CA VAL A 116 53.49 15.53 5.56
C VAL A 116 54.69 16.46 5.50
N GLY A 117 54.47 17.78 5.52
CA GLY A 117 55.56 18.77 5.55
C GLY A 117 56.46 18.61 6.79
N GLU A 118 55.87 18.42 7.97
CA GLU A 118 56.61 18.18 9.21
C GLU A 118 57.39 16.86 9.18
N THR A 119 56.76 15.78 8.72
CA THR A 119 57.40 14.46 8.60
C THR A 119 58.56 14.50 7.61
N MET A 120 58.40 15.24 6.50
CA MET A 120 59.43 15.43 5.50
C MET A 120 60.62 16.22 6.07
N ALA A 121 60.35 17.28 6.84
CA ALA A 121 61.39 18.05 7.51
C ALA A 121 62.11 17.21 8.57
N ALA A 122 61.39 16.43 9.37
CA ALA A 122 61.98 15.51 10.35
C ALA A 122 62.87 14.45 9.68
N SER A 123 62.38 13.82 8.60
CA SER A 123 63.13 12.81 7.84
C SER A 123 64.42 13.37 7.24
N PHE A 124 64.39 14.63 6.77
CA PHE A 124 65.59 15.32 6.28
C PHE A 124 66.61 15.55 7.39
N LEU A 125 66.15 15.99 8.58
CA LEU A 125 67.02 16.22 9.75
C LEU A 125 67.63 14.93 10.30
N ASP A 126 66.92 13.82 10.21
CA ASP A 126 67.40 12.49 10.62
C ASP A 126 68.43 11.89 9.64
N GLY A 127 68.76 12.61 8.55
CA GLY A 127 69.76 12.19 7.57
C GLY A 127 69.26 11.16 6.55
N ASN A 128 67.95 10.93 6.46
CA ASN A 128 67.34 9.97 5.53
C ASN A 128 67.23 10.46 4.08
N SER A 129 67.78 11.64 3.76
CA SER A 129 67.72 12.24 2.43
C SER A 129 69.11 12.58 1.91
N GLU A 130 69.51 11.93 0.82
CA GLU A 130 70.84 12.13 0.22
C GLU A 130 70.91 13.35 -0.72
N ASP A 131 69.77 13.89 -1.19
CA ASP A 131 69.70 15.03 -2.11
C ASP A 131 68.94 16.24 -1.53
N LEU A 132 69.70 17.25 -1.09
CA LEU A 132 69.19 18.53 -0.60
C LEU A 132 68.34 19.27 -1.63
N THR A 133 68.70 19.21 -2.92
CA THR A 133 67.99 19.97 -3.95
C THR A 133 66.61 19.39 -4.22
N GLN A 134 66.51 18.06 -4.23
CA GLN A 134 65.23 17.35 -4.31
C GLN A 134 64.35 17.63 -3.10
N PHE A 135 64.91 17.60 -1.89
CA PHE A 135 64.18 17.95 -0.66
C PHE A 135 63.60 19.35 -0.73
N ILE A 136 64.41 20.37 -1.06
CA ILE A 136 63.95 21.77 -1.14
C ILE A 136 62.79 21.89 -2.13
N ARG A 137 62.88 21.22 -3.29
CA ARG A 137 61.83 21.27 -4.32
C ARG A 137 60.52 20.66 -3.81
N GLN A 138 60.58 19.47 -3.23
CA GLN A 138 59.40 18.76 -2.73
C GLN A 138 58.78 19.48 -1.52
N TYR A 139 59.60 19.90 -0.56
CA TYR A 139 59.13 20.63 0.62
C TYR A 139 58.44 21.94 0.26
N ARG A 140 58.99 22.70 -0.70
CA ARG A 140 58.34 23.93 -1.19
C ARG A 140 57.00 23.65 -1.88
N ALA A 141 56.91 22.55 -2.64
CA ALA A 141 55.66 22.15 -3.28
C ALA A 141 54.58 21.81 -2.24
N GLU A 142 54.92 21.03 -1.21
CA GLU A 142 54.02 20.67 -0.11
C GLU A 142 53.57 21.91 0.67
N ARG A 143 54.49 22.82 1.01
CA ARG A 143 54.14 24.08 1.70
C ARG A 143 53.23 24.97 0.84
N ALA A 144 53.49 25.08 -0.46
CA ALA A 144 52.62 25.83 -1.36
C ALA A 144 51.20 25.24 -1.41
N GLN A 145 51.07 23.91 -1.40
CA GLN A 145 49.79 23.22 -1.39
C GLN A 145 49.05 23.39 -0.04
N PHE A 146 49.75 23.26 1.08
CA PHE A 146 49.22 23.53 2.42
C PHE A 146 48.66 24.96 2.52
N HIS A 147 49.45 25.97 2.14
CA HIS A 147 49.03 27.37 2.24
C HIS A 147 47.83 27.68 1.35
N ARG A 148 47.77 27.09 0.14
CA ARG A 148 46.60 27.21 -0.75
C ARG A 148 45.34 26.62 -0.11
N ARG A 149 45.42 25.39 0.43
CA ARG A 149 44.29 24.74 1.10
C ARG A 149 43.82 25.51 2.33
N ARG A 150 44.77 26.01 3.12
CA ARG A 150 44.49 26.84 4.29
C ARG A 150 43.77 28.13 3.91
N GLU A 151 44.25 28.84 2.89
CA GLU A 151 43.59 30.06 2.42
C GLU A 151 42.17 29.78 1.92
N TRP A 152 41.98 28.70 1.15
CA TRP A 152 40.66 28.28 0.69
C TRP A 152 39.72 27.94 1.83
N LEU A 153 40.23 27.25 2.87
CA LEU A 153 39.46 26.92 4.06
C LEU A 153 39.04 28.18 4.83
N GLU A 154 39.95 29.14 5.02
CA GLU A 154 39.62 30.41 5.69
C GLU A 154 38.58 31.21 4.89
N ARG A 155 38.72 31.29 3.57
CA ARG A 155 37.69 31.91 2.70
C ARG A 155 36.34 31.21 2.80
N TRP A 156 36.32 29.89 2.97
CA TRP A 156 35.09 29.12 3.18
C TRP A 156 34.46 29.46 4.53
N LYS A 157 35.25 29.54 5.61
CA LYS A 157 34.77 29.94 6.94
C LYS A 157 34.24 31.37 6.98
N GLU A 158 34.81 32.26 6.17
CA GLU A 158 34.37 33.65 6.01
C GLU A 158 33.13 33.78 5.09
N GLU A 159 32.56 32.67 4.61
CA GLU A 159 31.43 32.63 3.65
C GLU A 159 31.71 33.39 2.33
N ARG A 160 32.97 33.72 2.05
CA ARG A 160 33.40 34.39 0.80
C ARG A 160 33.39 33.45 -0.39
N VAL A 161 33.27 32.15 -0.14
CA VAL A 161 32.95 31.14 -1.13
C VAL A 161 31.44 30.88 -1.04
N SER A 162 30.63 31.88 -1.38
CA SER A 162 29.18 31.68 -1.47
C SER A 162 28.79 31.08 -2.82
N MET A 163 27.83 30.16 -2.73
CA MET A 163 27.22 29.32 -3.75
C MET A 163 26.90 30.10 -5.04
N ALA A 164 27.54 29.73 -6.15
CA ALA A 164 27.03 30.00 -7.50
C ALA A 164 26.04 28.91 -7.90
#